data_AF-A0A535IZ42-F1
#
_entry.id   AF-A0A535IZ42-F1
#
_cell.length_a   1.000
_cell.length_b   1.000
_cell.length_c   1.000
_cell.angle_alpha   90.00
_cell.angle_beta   90.00
_cell.angle_gamma   90.00
#
_symmetry.space_group_name_H-M   'P 1'
#
loop_
_entity.id
_entity.type
_entity.pdbx_description
1 polymer ?
#
loop_
_entity_poly.entity_id
_entity_poly.type
_entity_poly.pdbx_seq_one_letter_code
_entity_poly.pdbx_strand_id
1 'polypeptide(L)'
;MPVWRCPHCGTPQTESSRCWVCKRSATSCATCRNFRRAIAGGLGYCGLDPRRLPLHGDELRGCWEAVISGPGFVAEPAAVKGGSPGGFWTDEG
;
A
#
# COMPACT_ATOMS: atom_id res chain seq x y z
N MET A 1 -11.76 6.20 17.79
CA MET A 1 -10.47 5.56 17.50
C MET A 1 -10.59 4.89 16.14
N PRO A 2 -9.80 5.27 15.12
CA PRO A 2 -9.83 4.57 13.84
C PRO A 2 -9.35 3.13 14.05
N VAL A 3 -10.20 2.16 13.71
CA VAL A 3 -9.84 0.73 13.74
C VAL A 3 -9.35 0.35 12.34
N TRP A 4 -8.12 -0.18 12.25
CA TRP A 4 -7.61 -0.69 10.99
C TRP A 4 -8.48 -1.86 10.50
N ARG A 5 -8.69 -1.95 9.19
CA ARG A 5 -9.46 -3.04 8.57
C ARG A 5 -8.52 -3.87 7.73
N CYS A 6 -8.65 -5.19 7.83
CA CYS A 6 -7.84 -6.10 7.02
C CYS A 6 -8.05 -5.80 5.52
N PRO A 7 -6.99 -5.52 4.74
CA PRO A 7 -7.10 -5.20 3.32
C PRO A 7 -7.61 -6.40 2.49
N HIS A 8 -7.57 -7.62 3.05
CA HIS A 8 -8.05 -8.82 2.40
C HIS A 8 -9.52 -9.14 2.66
N CYS A 9 -9.99 -9.02 3.91
CA CYS A 9 -11.33 -9.46 4.32
C CYS A 9 -12.19 -8.38 5.00
N GLY A 10 -11.65 -7.19 5.25
CA GLY A 10 -12.38 -6.06 5.83
C GLY A 10 -12.62 -6.13 7.34
N THR A 11 -12.23 -7.22 8.01
CA THR A 11 -12.40 -7.36 9.46
C THR A 11 -11.72 -6.21 10.21
N PRO A 12 -12.44 -5.50 11.11
CA PRO A 12 -11.83 -4.49 11.98
C PRO A 12 -10.97 -5.16 13.05
N GLN A 13 -9.73 -4.73 13.20
CA GLN A 13 -8.79 -5.23 14.21
C GLN A 13 -7.71 -4.18 14.54
N THR A 14 -6.92 -4.43 15.58
CA THR A 14 -5.70 -3.67 15.83
C THR A 14 -4.74 -3.84 14.64
N GLU A 15 -4.03 -2.78 14.27
CA GLU A 15 -3.07 -2.82 13.18
C GLU A 15 -2.00 -3.91 13.44
N SER A 16 -1.79 -4.78 12.46
CA SER A 16 -0.92 -5.95 12.58
C SER A 16 -0.44 -6.42 11.21
N SER A 17 0.71 -7.10 11.18
CA SER A 17 1.27 -7.70 9.96
C SER A 17 0.43 -8.85 9.42
N ARG A 18 -0.44 -9.47 10.22
CA ARG A 18 -1.36 -10.55 9.81
C ARG A 18 -2.77 -10.35 10.36
N CYS A 19 -3.77 -10.73 9.58
CA CYS A 19 -5.14 -10.77 10.06
C CYS A 19 -5.35 -11.95 11.01
N TRP A 20 -5.95 -11.74 12.18
CA TRP A 20 -6.25 -12.87 13.08
C TRP A 20 -7.38 -13.76 12.54
N VAL A 21 -8.22 -13.25 11.61
CA VAL A 21 -9.34 -14.00 10.98
C VAL A 21 -8.84 -14.77 9.76
N CYS A 22 -8.50 -14.07 8.67
CA CYS A 22 -8.14 -14.74 7.42
C CYS A 22 -6.68 -15.25 7.38
N LYS A 23 -5.89 -14.99 8.43
CA LYS A 23 -4.46 -15.35 8.56
C LYS A 23 -3.53 -14.81 7.47
N ARG A 24 -4.04 -14.01 6.54
CA ARG A 24 -3.27 -13.42 5.43
C ARG A 24 -2.41 -12.28 5.92
N SER A 25 -1.24 -12.13 5.29
CA SER A 25 -0.39 -10.97 5.52
C SER A 25 -1.10 -9.70 5.09
N ALA A 26 -1.00 -8.65 5.91
CA ALA A 26 -1.46 -7.32 5.55
C ALA A 26 -0.62 -6.73 4.42
N THR A 27 0.60 -7.21 4.22
CA THR A 27 1.64 -6.63 3.36
C THR A 27 2.02 -7.49 2.15
N SER A 28 1.20 -8.48 1.74
CA SER A 28 1.51 -9.30 0.56
C SER A 28 1.01 -8.68 -0.74
N CYS A 29 1.53 -9.12 -1.89
CA CYS A 29 1.11 -8.62 -3.20
C CYS A 29 -0.40 -8.72 -3.42
N ALA A 30 -1.09 -9.75 -2.93
CA ALA A 30 -2.54 -9.88 -3.04
C ALA A 30 -3.34 -8.80 -2.29
N THR A 31 -2.74 -8.09 -1.35
CA THR A 31 -3.32 -6.93 -0.65
C THR A 31 -2.80 -5.59 -1.20
N CYS A 32 -1.98 -5.62 -2.27
CA CYS A 32 -1.43 -4.44 -2.92
C CYS A 32 -2.38 -3.86 -3.98
N ARG A 33 -2.48 -2.52 -4.06
CA ARG A 33 -3.34 -1.84 -5.04
C ARG A 33 -2.88 -2.00 -6.49
N ASN A 34 -1.61 -2.28 -6.67
CA ASN A 34 -1.01 -2.49 -7.97
C ASN A 34 -1.12 -3.94 -8.44
N PHE A 35 -1.53 -4.89 -7.59
CA PHE A 35 -1.62 -6.29 -7.97
C PHE A 35 -2.84 -6.56 -8.85
N ARG A 36 -2.61 -7.20 -10.00
CA ARG A 36 -3.68 -7.62 -10.91
C ARG A 36 -3.78 -9.13 -10.90
N ARG A 37 -4.93 -9.64 -10.49
CA ARG A 37 -5.21 -11.08 -10.46
C ARG A 37 -5.46 -11.60 -11.87
N ALA A 38 -4.80 -12.69 -12.25
CA ALA A 38 -5.12 -13.38 -13.49
C ALA A 38 -6.44 -14.16 -13.33
N ILE A 39 -7.18 -14.29 -14.42
CA ILE A 39 -8.48 -14.98 -14.45
C ILE A 39 -8.29 -16.49 -14.25
N ALA A 40 -7.14 -17.06 -14.67
CA ALA A 40 -6.84 -18.48 -14.57
C ALA A 40 -5.50 -18.72 -13.83
N GLY A 41 -5.43 -19.84 -13.10
CA GLY A 41 -4.18 -20.35 -12.52
C GLY A 41 -3.80 -19.82 -11.14
N GLY A 42 -4.63 -18.99 -10.50
CA GLY A 42 -4.34 -18.49 -9.14
C GLY A 42 -3.14 -17.54 -9.04
N LEU A 43 -2.61 -17.09 -10.18
CA LEU A 43 -1.49 -16.16 -10.29
C LEU A 43 -1.99 -14.72 -10.52
N GLY A 44 -1.06 -13.77 -10.47
CA GLY A 44 -1.24 -12.39 -10.86
C GLY A 44 0.10 -11.74 -11.22
N TYR A 45 0.12 -10.42 -11.33
CA TYR A 45 1.34 -9.65 -11.60
C TYR A 45 1.26 -8.25 -10.95
N CYS A 46 2.41 -7.60 -10.69
CA CYS A 46 2.44 -6.18 -10.27
C CYS A 46 2.18 -5.31 -11.50
N GLY A 47 1.19 -4.43 -11.47
CA GLY A 47 0.85 -3.52 -12.56
C GLY A 47 1.95 -2.49 -12.87
N LEU A 48 2.89 -2.30 -11.93
CA LEU A 48 4.09 -1.48 -12.11
C LEU A 48 5.28 -2.27 -12.66
N ASP A 49 5.19 -3.61 -12.76
CA ASP A 49 6.25 -4.42 -13.36
C ASP A 49 6.09 -4.42 -14.90
N PRO A 50 7.03 -3.82 -15.66
CA PRO A 50 6.97 -3.81 -17.12
C PRO A 50 7.09 -5.22 -17.71
N ARG A 51 7.76 -6.15 -17.01
CA ARG A 51 7.91 -7.54 -17.45
C ARG A 51 6.70 -8.41 -17.11
N ARG A 52 5.79 -7.90 -16.28
CA ARG A 52 4.57 -8.59 -15.80
C ARG A 52 4.86 -10.01 -15.35
N LEU A 53 5.91 -10.18 -14.54
CA LEU A 53 6.29 -11.51 -14.06
C LEU A 53 5.15 -12.11 -13.21
N PRO A 54 4.94 -13.43 -13.31
CA PRO A 54 3.91 -14.11 -12.54
C PRO A 54 4.24 -14.08 -11.05
N LEU A 55 3.21 -13.83 -10.23
CA LEU A 55 3.23 -13.76 -8.78
C LEU A 55 2.08 -14.60 -8.20
N HIS A 56 2.30 -15.26 -7.07
CA HIS A 56 1.27 -15.99 -6.33
C HIS A 56 0.39 -15.08 -5.45
N GLY A 57 0.88 -13.87 -5.13
CA GLY A 57 0.19 -12.87 -4.33
C GLY A 57 0.50 -12.94 -2.83
N ASP A 58 1.25 -13.94 -2.37
CA ASP A 58 1.78 -13.99 -0.99
C ASP A 58 3.17 -13.35 -0.88
N GLU A 59 3.82 -13.04 -2.00
CA GLU A 59 5.13 -12.39 -2.03
C GLU A 59 5.07 -10.93 -1.56
N LEU A 60 6.20 -10.40 -1.08
CA LEU A 60 6.43 -8.97 -0.84
C LEU A 60 7.35 -8.39 -1.91
N ARG A 61 7.00 -7.22 -2.45
CA ARG A 61 7.77 -6.51 -3.49
C ARG A 61 7.98 -5.06 -3.09
N GLY A 62 9.04 -4.42 -3.61
CA GLY A 62 9.28 -2.99 -3.37
C GLY A 62 8.18 -2.07 -3.92
N CYS A 63 7.38 -2.53 -4.91
CA CYS A 63 6.22 -1.81 -5.46
C CYS A 63 4.97 -1.83 -4.55
N TRP A 64 5.08 -2.33 -3.31
CA TRP A 64 3.91 -2.62 -2.49
C TRP A 64 3.25 -1.37 -1.91
N GLU A 65 1.93 -1.29 -2.07
CA GLU A 65 1.10 -0.21 -1.54
C GLU A 65 -0.29 -0.76 -1.18
N ALA A 66 -0.75 -0.53 0.05
CA ALA A 66 -1.96 -1.16 0.58
C ALA A 66 -3.24 -0.82 -0.22
N VAL A 67 -4.08 -1.82 -0.50
CA VAL A 67 -5.49 -1.59 -0.88
C VAL A 67 -6.28 -1.24 0.37
N ILE A 68 -6.64 0.03 0.52
CA ILE A 68 -7.56 0.45 1.58
C ILE A 68 -9.00 0.24 1.08
N SER A 69 -9.61 -0.89 1.48
CA SER A 69 -11.02 -1.18 1.22
C SER A 69 -11.89 -0.64 2.37
N GLY A 70 -12.31 0.62 2.31
CA GLY A 70 -13.22 1.19 3.29
C GLY A 70 -14.01 2.40 2.77
N PRO A 71 -15.26 2.61 3.21
CA PRO A 71 -16.01 3.80 2.86
C PRO A 71 -15.44 4.99 3.65
N GLY A 72 -14.83 5.94 2.94
CA GLY A 72 -14.59 7.29 3.48
C GLY A 72 -13.23 7.59 4.09
N PHE A 73 -12.14 6.94 3.66
CA PHE A 73 -10.81 7.54 3.83
C PHE A 73 -10.30 8.00 2.47
N VAL A 74 -10.33 9.32 2.24
CA VAL A 74 -9.39 9.93 1.30
C VAL A 74 -7.99 9.55 1.82
N ALA A 75 -7.25 8.79 1.01
CA ALA A 75 -5.82 8.72 1.23
C ALA A 75 -5.32 10.16 1.08
N GLU A 76 -5.06 10.83 2.20
CA GLU A 76 -4.33 12.08 2.17
C GLU A 76 -3.02 11.75 1.44
N PRO A 77 -2.75 12.35 0.25
CA PRO A 77 -1.51 12.11 -0.44
C PRO A 77 -0.41 12.45 0.57
N ALA A 78 0.58 11.57 0.71
CA ALA A 78 1.72 11.79 1.56
C ALA A 78 2.23 13.22 1.30
N ALA A 79 1.86 14.13 2.19
CA ALA A 79 2.32 15.49 2.17
C ALA A 79 3.80 15.36 2.52
N VAL A 80 4.63 15.23 1.49
CA VAL A 80 6.01 15.65 1.57
C VAL A 80 5.91 17.10 2.04
N LYS A 81 6.21 17.32 3.32
CA LYS A 81 6.29 18.66 3.88
C LYS A 81 7.39 19.38 3.10
N GLY A 82 6.97 20.13 2.09
CA GLY A 82 7.66 21.35 1.74
C GLY A 82 7.59 22.29 2.93
N GLY A 83 8.74 22.79 3.37
CA GLY A 83 8.91 23.79 4.41
C GLY A 83 10.32 23.68 5.01
N SER A 84 11.28 24.55 4.72
CA SER A 84 11.14 26.00 4.50
C SER A 84 12.21 26.58 3.55
N PRO A 85 11.90 27.69 2.85
CA PRO A 85 12.89 28.58 2.26
C PRO A 85 13.47 29.47 3.37
N GLY A 86 14.79 29.52 3.49
CA GLY A 86 15.45 30.38 4.47
C GLY A 86 16.88 30.68 4.07
N GLY A 87 17.11 31.91 3.60
CA GLY A 87 18.45 32.45 3.41
C GLY A 87 18.66 33.36 2.21
N PHE A 88 17.76 34.32 1.94
CA PHE A 88 18.14 35.53 1.21
C PHE A 88 18.61 36.55 2.25
N TRP A 89 19.93 36.64 2.43
CA TRP A 89 20.59 37.80 3.03
C TRP A 89 21.55 38.36 2.00
N THR A 90 21.14 39.44 1.36
CA THR A 90 22.04 40.46 0.82
C THR A 90 22.73 41.16 1.98
N ASP A 91 24.06 41.27 1.95
CA ASP A 91 24.76 42.51 2.30
C ASP A 91 26.15 42.55 1.66
N GLU A 92 26.57 43.76 1.35
CA GLU A 92 27.65 44.15 0.45
C GLU A 92 29.00 44.24 1.17
N GLY A 93 30.11 44.04 0.44
CA GLY A 93 31.48 44.24 0.93
C GLY A 93 32.47 44.32 -0.21
#